data_AF-A0A4Q2XPR9-F1
#
_entry.id   AF-A0A4Q2XPR9-F1
#
_cell.length_a   1.000
_cell.length_b   1.000
_cell.length_c   1.000
_cell.angle_alpha   90.00
_cell.angle_beta   90.00
_cell.angle_gamma   90.00
#
_symmetry.space_group_name_H-M   'P 1'
#
loop_
_entity.id
_entity.type
_entity.pdbx_description
1 polymer ?
#
loop_
_entity_poly.entity_id
_entity_poly.type
_entity_poly.pdbx_seq_one_letter_code
_entity_poly.pdbx_strand_id
1 'polypeptide(L)'
;MAADPYSLMAMSCFLEGNGKAVILPKGCVLYHTSSLAITSPERPPSQPVDWLEFLAANRAQVRCLEVTEDQIRGAVPIPPEALDPQGKSGTVLIATLRGNPVTVLTPKSAAP
;
A
#
# COMPACT_ATOMS: atom_id res chain seq x y z
N MET A 1 -3.60 18.03 -20.43
CA MET A 1 -2.56 18.52 -19.51
C MET A 1 -1.79 17.30 -19.05
N ALA A 2 -0.47 17.25 -19.25
CA ALA A 2 0.33 16.18 -18.66
C ALA A 2 0.27 16.35 -17.14
N ALA A 3 -0.17 15.33 -16.42
CA ALA A 3 -0.18 15.36 -14.95
C ALA A 3 1.26 15.57 -14.46
N ASP A 4 1.46 16.53 -13.57
CA ASP A 4 2.77 16.74 -12.96
C ASP A 4 3.19 15.46 -12.23
N PRO A 5 4.35 14.88 -12.57
CA PRO A 5 4.76 13.58 -12.06
C PRO A 5 4.98 13.60 -10.55
N TYR A 6 5.18 14.77 -9.93
CA TYR A 6 5.39 14.94 -8.49
C TYR A 6 4.16 15.52 -7.78
N SER A 7 3.03 15.64 -8.46
CA SER A 7 1.78 16.04 -7.81
C SER A 7 1.42 15.06 -6.70
N LEU A 8 0.77 15.57 -5.64
CA LEU A 8 0.28 14.73 -4.54
C LEU A 8 -0.54 13.55 -5.07
N MET A 9 -1.42 13.80 -6.03
CA MET A 9 -2.24 12.75 -6.66
C MET A 9 -1.39 11.70 -7.40
N ALA A 10 -0.31 12.09 -8.08
CA ALA A 10 0.58 11.17 -8.79
C ALA A 10 1.43 10.30 -7.84
N MET A 11 1.70 10.81 -6.64
CA MET A 11 2.49 10.16 -5.58
C MET A 11 1.63 9.40 -4.55
N SER A 12 0.31 9.42 -4.71
CA SER A 12 -0.64 8.74 -3.84
C SER A 12 -1.18 7.44 -4.44
N CYS A 13 -1.61 6.56 -3.55
CA CYS A 13 -2.37 5.35 -3.82
C CYS A 13 -3.68 5.46 -3.04
N PHE A 14 -4.82 5.15 -3.67
CA PHE A 14 -6.12 5.19 -3.00
C PHE A 14 -6.60 3.75 -2.77
N LEU A 15 -6.97 3.46 -1.53
CA LEU A 15 -7.62 2.21 -1.18
C LEU A 15 -9.04 2.48 -0.73
N GLU A 16 -9.98 1.68 -1.25
CA GLU A 16 -11.38 1.75 -0.88
C GLU A 16 -11.89 0.38 -0.40
N GLY A 17 -12.58 0.39 0.73
CA GLY A 17 -13.12 -0.80 1.37
C GLY A 17 -14.12 -0.46 2.47
N ASN A 18 -15.19 -1.25 2.58
CA ASN A 18 -16.25 -1.07 3.58
C ASN A 18 -16.82 0.36 3.64
N GLY A 19 -16.98 1.00 2.48
CA GLY A 19 -17.52 2.37 2.36
C GLY A 19 -16.58 3.48 2.84
N LYS A 20 -15.32 3.14 3.17
CA LYS A 20 -14.27 4.07 3.57
C LYS A 20 -13.16 4.11 2.54
N ALA A 21 -12.52 5.26 2.42
CA ALA A 21 -11.36 5.44 1.56
C ALA A 21 -10.18 6.02 2.33
N VAL A 22 -8.97 5.60 1.97
CA VAL A 22 -7.73 6.15 2.53
C VAL A 22 -6.75 6.49 1.41
N ILE A 23 -6.01 7.57 1.62
CA ILE A 23 -4.89 7.99 0.78
C ILE A 23 -3.60 7.47 1.40
N LEU A 24 -2.83 6.71 0.64
CA LEU A 24 -1.55 6.13 1.04
C LEU A 24 -0.42 6.61 0.12
N PRO A 25 0.84 6.51 0.55
CA PRO A 25 1.98 6.71 -0.33
C PRO A 25 2.00 5.66 -1.46
N LYS A 26 2.32 6.08 -2.68
CA LYS A 26 2.51 5.13 -3.80
C LYS A 26 3.66 4.18 -3.49
N GLY A 27 3.50 2.89 -3.83
CA GLY A 27 4.48 1.85 -3.54
C GLY A 27 4.44 1.28 -2.12
N CYS A 28 3.41 1.61 -1.32
CA CYS A 28 3.19 0.97 -0.02
C CYS A 28 2.45 -0.38 -0.13
N VAL A 29 1.72 -0.61 -1.22
CA VAL A 29 1.00 -1.88 -1.45
C VAL A 29 1.99 -2.89 -1.99
N LEU A 30 2.32 -3.90 -1.19
CA LEU A 30 3.32 -4.92 -1.53
C LEU A 30 2.71 -6.12 -2.26
N TYR A 31 1.48 -6.45 -1.89
CA TYR A 31 0.76 -7.58 -2.43
C TYR A 31 -0.74 -7.33 -2.35
N HIS A 32 -1.50 -7.82 -3.32
CA HIS A 32 -2.95 -7.77 -3.29
C HIS A 32 -3.58 -9.00 -3.96
N THR A 33 -4.51 -9.66 -3.27
CA THR A 33 -5.49 -10.60 -3.86
C THR A 33 -6.91 -10.23 -3.46
N SER A 34 -7.08 -9.06 -2.84
CA SER A 34 -8.36 -8.59 -2.34
C SER A 34 -9.18 -7.92 -3.42
N SER A 35 -10.50 -8.05 -3.29
CA SER A 35 -11.49 -7.25 -4.00
C SER A 35 -11.49 -5.78 -3.58
N LEU A 36 -10.65 -5.38 -2.61
CA LEU A 36 -10.40 -3.98 -2.28
C LEU A 36 -9.99 -3.24 -3.55
N ALA A 37 -10.74 -2.20 -3.88
CA ALA A 37 -10.48 -1.42 -5.07
C ALA A 37 -9.26 -0.53 -4.79
N ILE A 38 -8.17 -0.81 -5.49
CA ILE A 38 -7.06 0.14 -5.62
C ILE A 38 -7.51 1.13 -6.69
N THR A 39 -8.13 2.23 -6.25
CA THR A 39 -8.74 3.18 -7.17
C THR A 39 -7.74 4.22 -7.66
N SER A 40 -7.98 4.66 -8.89
CA SER A 40 -7.31 5.83 -9.46
C SER A 40 -8.01 7.10 -8.98
N PRO A 41 -7.31 8.24 -8.86
CA PRO A 41 -7.83 9.51 -8.35
C PRO A 41 -9.03 10.10 -9.12
N GLU A 42 -9.43 9.47 -10.22
CA GLU A 42 -10.49 9.93 -11.12
C GLU A 42 -11.92 9.69 -10.60
N ARG A 43 -12.08 8.90 -9.52
CA ARG A 43 -13.37 8.70 -8.86
C ARG A 43 -13.37 9.40 -7.50
N PRO A 44 -14.42 10.17 -7.14
CA PRO A 44 -14.54 10.68 -5.78
C PRO A 44 -14.58 9.48 -4.83
N PRO A 45 -13.63 9.38 -3.88
CA PRO A 45 -13.60 8.27 -2.96
C PRO A 45 -14.87 8.27 -2.09
N SER A 46 -15.26 7.08 -1.68
CA SER A 46 -16.12 6.88 -0.50
C SER A 46 -15.54 7.65 0.70
N GLN A 47 -16.31 7.91 1.76
CA GLN A 47 -15.92 8.74 2.91
C GLN A 47 -14.40 8.67 3.23
N PRO A 48 -13.63 9.77 3.02
CA PRO A 48 -12.19 9.77 3.25
C PRO A 48 -11.92 9.75 4.75
N VAL A 49 -11.04 8.85 5.17
CA VAL A 49 -10.70 8.61 6.58
C VAL A 49 -9.19 8.49 6.73
N ASP A 50 -8.69 8.59 7.97
CA ASP A 50 -7.29 8.34 8.26
C ASP A 50 -6.94 6.84 8.22
N TRP A 51 -5.63 6.56 8.22
CA TRP A 51 -5.11 5.20 8.15
C TRP A 51 -5.58 4.29 9.28
N LEU A 52 -5.59 4.77 10.53
CA LEU A 52 -5.96 3.94 11.67
C LEU A 52 -7.44 3.57 11.60
N GLU A 53 -8.28 4.52 11.18
CA GLU A 53 -9.71 4.28 11.00
C GLU A 53 -9.99 3.33 9.83
N PHE A 54 -9.29 3.49 8.70
CA PHE A 54 -9.39 2.58 7.56
C PHE A 54 -8.93 1.16 7.93
N LEU A 55 -7.78 1.04 8.59
CA LEU A 55 -7.23 -0.22 9.05
C LEU A 55 -8.20 -0.90 10.01
N ALA A 56 -8.79 -0.17 10.96
CA ALA A 56 -9.79 -0.70 11.89
C ALA A 56 -11.03 -1.25 11.17
N ALA A 57 -11.52 -0.56 10.14
CA ALA A 57 -12.68 -0.99 9.36
C ALA A 57 -12.38 -2.16 8.41
N ASN A 58 -11.12 -2.36 8.01
CA ASN A 58 -10.72 -3.35 7.01
C ASN A 58 -9.75 -4.43 7.56
N ARG A 59 -9.68 -4.65 8.89
CA ARG A 59 -8.73 -5.58 9.54
C ARG A 59 -8.77 -7.03 9.04
N ALA A 60 -9.91 -7.45 8.48
CA ALA A 60 -10.04 -8.79 7.89
C ALA A 60 -9.25 -8.91 6.58
N GLN A 61 -9.16 -7.82 5.81
CA GLN A 61 -8.62 -7.77 4.45
C GLN A 61 -7.27 -7.07 4.38
N VAL A 62 -6.92 -6.20 5.33
CA VAL A 62 -5.67 -5.44 5.34
C VAL A 62 -4.71 -6.03 6.34
N ARG A 63 -3.49 -6.32 5.88
CA ARG A 63 -2.36 -6.74 6.72
C ARG A 63 -1.23 -5.74 6.58
N CYS A 64 -0.57 -5.47 7.70
CA CYS A 64 0.61 -4.62 7.75
C CYS A 64 1.85 -5.51 7.80
N LEU A 65 2.81 -5.26 6.91
CA LEU A 65 4.16 -5.79 7.01
C LEU A 65 5.07 -4.68 7.54
N GLU A 66 5.59 -4.84 8.75
CA GLU A 66 6.56 -3.89 9.28
C GLU A 66 7.90 -4.07 8.55
N VAL A 67 8.36 -3.01 7.90
CA VAL A 67 9.60 -2.98 7.12
C VAL A 67 10.67 -2.16 7.82
N THR A 68 11.94 -2.40 7.47
CA THR A 68 13.08 -1.62 7.97
C THR A 68 13.39 -0.43 7.07
N GLU A 69 14.15 0.54 7.59
CA GLU A 69 14.62 1.69 6.79
C GLU A 69 15.44 1.26 5.57
N ASP A 70 16.24 0.20 5.68
CA ASP A 70 17.01 -0.36 4.56
C ASP A 70 16.10 -0.97 3.48
N GLN A 71 15.01 -1.63 3.87
CA GLN A 71 14.02 -2.15 2.94
C GLN A 71 13.25 -1.03 2.23
N ILE A 72 12.84 0.00 2.98
CA ILE A 72 12.19 1.20 2.44
C ILE A 72 13.04 1.85 1.35
N ARG A 73 14.36 1.96 1.58
CA ARG A 73 15.32 2.52 0.63
C ARG A 73 15.64 1.60 -0.54
N GLY A 74 15.14 0.36 -0.55
CA GLY A 74 15.47 -0.64 -1.55
C GLY A 74 16.92 -1.14 -1.47
N ALA A 75 17.60 -0.94 -0.34
CA ALA A 75 18.95 -1.44 -0.12
C ALA A 75 18.94 -2.95 0.19
N VAL A 76 17.88 -3.41 0.87
CA VAL A 76 17.64 -4.82 1.18
C VAL A 76 16.28 -5.23 0.59
N PRO A 77 16.20 -6.36 -0.14
CA PRO A 77 14.92 -6.84 -0.65
C PRO A 77 14.00 -7.29 0.49
N ILE A 78 12.68 -7.14 0.29
CA ILE A 78 11.69 -7.79 1.14
C ILE A 78 11.68 -9.28 0.77
N PRO A 79 11.83 -10.20 1.74
CA PRO A 79 11.85 -11.61 1.44
C PRO A 79 10.50 -12.07 0.86
N PRO A 80 10.50 -12.94 -0.16
CA PRO A 80 9.27 -13.36 -0.83
C PRO A 80 8.32 -14.11 0.11
N GLU A 81 8.84 -14.79 1.13
CA GLU A 81 8.04 -15.45 2.17
C GLU A 81 7.21 -14.46 3.03
N ALA A 82 7.64 -13.20 3.13
CA ALA A 82 6.88 -12.15 3.80
C ALA A 82 5.83 -11.50 2.90
N LEU A 83 5.95 -11.69 1.58
CA LEU A 83 5.02 -11.17 0.56
C LEU A 83 3.87 -12.13 0.28
N ASP A 84 3.99 -13.41 0.66
CA ASP A 84 2.92 -14.40 0.53
C ASP A 84 2.12 -14.49 1.84
N PRO A 85 0.87 -13.99 1.88
CA PRO A 85 0.01 -14.15 3.02
C PRO A 85 -0.59 -15.57 3.06
N GLN A 86 0.26 -16.61 3.15
CA GLN A 86 -0.07 -18.03 3.41
C GLN A 86 -1.48 -18.46 2.96
N GLY A 87 -1.80 -18.30 1.67
CA GLY A 87 -3.06 -18.76 1.08
C GLY A 87 -4.34 -18.03 1.53
N LYS A 88 -4.26 -16.87 2.19
CA LYS A 88 -5.44 -16.06 2.53
C LYS A 88 -5.89 -15.22 1.34
N SER A 89 -6.74 -15.83 0.52
CA SER A 89 -7.50 -15.14 -0.53
C SER A 89 -8.19 -13.89 0.03
N GLY A 90 -8.15 -12.79 -0.71
CA GLY A 90 -8.88 -11.59 -0.30
C GLY A 90 -8.08 -10.58 0.53
N THR A 91 -6.75 -10.68 0.58
CA THR A 91 -5.90 -9.84 1.46
C THR A 91 -5.07 -8.83 0.68
N VAL A 92 -4.87 -7.64 1.25
CA VAL A 92 -3.90 -6.62 0.81
C VAL A 92 -2.81 -6.50 1.87
N LEU A 93 -1.57 -6.56 1.43
CA LEU A 93 -0.40 -6.35 2.27
C LEU A 93 0.15 -4.95 2.07
N ILE A 94 0.21 -4.18 3.15
CA ILE A 94 0.69 -2.80 3.18
C ILE A 94 2.01 -2.75 3.95
N ALA A 95 3.04 -2.15 3.36
CA ALA A 95 4.29 -1.85 4.04
C ALA A 95 4.06 -0.76 5.08
N THR A 96 4.47 -1.01 6.32
CA THR A 96 4.44 -0.03 7.40
C THR A 96 5.81 0.16 8.04
N LEU A 97 6.02 1.34 8.62
CA LEU A 97 7.11 1.60 9.56
C LEU A 97 6.52 2.29 10.78
N ARG A 98 6.70 1.69 11.97
CA ARG A 98 6.11 2.18 13.22
C ARG A 98 4.59 2.31 13.09
N GLY A 99 3.96 1.35 12.41
CA GLY A 99 2.50 1.31 12.18
C GLY A 99 1.96 2.28 11.13
N ASN A 100 2.80 3.09 10.48
CA ASN A 100 2.39 4.03 9.44
C ASN A 100 2.73 3.51 8.05
N PRO A 101 1.86 3.66 7.04
CA PRO A 101 2.13 3.22 5.66
C PRO A 101 3.31 3.97 5.06
N VAL A 102 4.23 3.24 4.44
CA VAL A 102 5.44 3.79 3.83
C VAL A 102 5.64 3.28 2.42
N THR A 103 6.22 4.12 1.55
CA THR A 103 6.68 3.70 0.22
C THR A 103 7.87 2.78 0.37
N VAL A 104 7.83 1.60 -0.28
CA VAL A 104 9.01 0.75 -0.43
C VAL A 104 9.53 0.92 -1.85
N LEU A 105 10.78 1.36 -1.97
CA LEU A 105 11.43 1.37 -3.27
C LEU A 105 11.72 -0.06 -3.69
N THR A 106 11.30 -0.43 -4.90
CA THR A 106 11.70 -1.72 -5.47
C THR A 106 13.23 -1.81 -5.41
N PRO A 107 13.79 -2.86 -4.80
CA PRO A 107 15.23 -3.01 -4.69
C PRO A 107 15.81 -2.92 -6.09
N LYS A 108 16.84 -2.08 -6.25
CA LYS A 108 17.52 -1.92 -7.53
C LYS A 108 18.04 -3.31 -7.88
N SER A 109 17.43 -3.96 -8.88
CA SER A 109 17.90 -5.25 -9.37
C SER A 109 19.39 -5.11 -9.58
N ALA A 110 20.20 -5.86 -8.83
CA ALA A 110 21.54 -6.14 -9.29
C ALA A 110 21.34 -6.70 -10.70
N ALA A 111 21.90 -6.00 -11.68
CA ALA A 111 21.78 -6.38 -13.08
C ALA A 111 22.20 -7.85 -13.26
N PRO A 112 21.57 -8.60 -14.18
CA PRO A 112 21.96 -9.98 -14.48
C PRO A 112 23.43 -10.09 -14.92
#